data_AF-A0A3N8SD69-F1
#
_entry.id   AF-A0A3N8SD69-F1
#
_cell.length_a   1.000
_cell.length_b   1.000
_cell.length_c   1.000
_cell.angle_alpha   90.00
_cell.angle_beta   90.00
_cell.angle_gamma   90.00
#
_symmetry.space_group_name_H-M   'P 1'
#
loop_
_entity.id
_entity.type
_entity.pdbx_description
1 polymer ?
#
loop_
_entity_poly.entity_id
_entity_poly.type
_entity_poly.pdbx_seq_one_letter_code
_entity_poly.pdbx_strand_id
1 'polypeptide(L)'
;MSHDALDPLLRQFAEKRLGRPLAPAEEQMLLEQLPSRNGNPPAPAAATAAPQPAANRPLPQSKTRQEAREQVKHFLQLNQQKAYEKMRGILQTIDAQNETTLGMLASEQRKVSGVLDAHEPPGDAQASGAAEIQDSTREALAMIGEQLTGLIRQEIDACFRQYVDSLAERLDARLDAMEARLRNADAAPAAPADPTAVAAAAVHDTSGQASME
;
A
#
# COMPACT_ATOMS: atom_id res chain seq x y z
N MET A 1 22.72 -30.07 14.62
CA MET A 1 21.34 -29.73 14.25
C MET A 1 21.44 -28.58 13.26
N SER A 2 21.03 -28.85 12.03
CA SER A 2 21.52 -28.28 10.77
C SER A 2 20.91 -26.91 10.44
N HIS A 3 21.75 -25.96 10.02
CA HIS A 3 21.36 -24.66 9.45
C HIS A 3 21.22 -24.76 7.91
N ASP A 4 20.34 -25.63 7.41
CA ASP A 4 20.01 -25.71 5.97
C ASP A 4 18.77 -24.85 5.65
N ALA A 5 18.81 -23.58 6.05
CA ALA A 5 17.75 -22.62 5.73
C ALA A 5 18.37 -21.41 5.04
N LEU A 6 17.72 -20.94 3.98
CA LEU A 6 18.13 -19.73 3.28
C LEU A 6 18.05 -18.55 4.26
N ASP A 7 19.02 -17.63 4.20
CA ASP A 7 18.99 -16.42 5.04
C ASP A 7 17.61 -15.73 4.92
N PRO A 8 16.90 -15.46 6.04
CA PRO A 8 15.54 -14.92 6.02
C PRO A 8 15.43 -13.60 5.23
N LEU A 9 16.50 -12.80 5.18
CA LEU A 9 16.55 -11.57 4.37
C LEU A 9 16.59 -11.88 2.86
N LEU A 10 17.31 -12.92 2.48
CA LEU A 10 17.42 -13.34 1.07
C LEU A 10 16.10 -13.97 0.59
N ARG A 11 15.43 -14.74 1.48
CA ARG A 11 14.10 -15.29 1.25
C ARG A 11 13.08 -14.17 0.98
N GLN A 12 13.02 -13.17 1.87
CA GLN A 12 12.11 -12.03 1.70
C GLN A 12 12.39 -11.23 0.42
N PHE A 13 13.66 -11.08 0.05
CA PHE A 13 14.02 -10.42 -1.20
C PHE A 13 13.52 -11.20 -2.43
N ALA A 14 13.73 -12.52 -2.43
CA ALA A 14 13.26 -13.39 -3.51
C ALA A 14 11.72 -13.36 -3.60
N GLU A 15 11.01 -13.49 -2.49
CA GLU A 15 9.55 -13.45 -2.44
C GLU A 15 8.99 -12.09 -2.90
N LYS A 16 9.63 -10.98 -2.53
CA LYS A 16 9.24 -9.64 -3.00
C LYS A 16 9.47 -9.43 -4.50
N ARG A 17 10.49 -10.07 -5.07
CA ARG A 17 10.77 -10.04 -6.52
C ARG A 17 9.82 -10.95 -7.30
N LEU A 18 9.50 -12.10 -6.75
CA LEU A 18 8.66 -13.13 -7.38
C LEU A 18 7.16 -12.87 -7.19
N GLY A 19 6.77 -12.07 -6.19
CA GLY A 19 5.36 -11.80 -5.86
C GLY A 19 4.60 -13.02 -5.33
N ARG A 20 5.31 -14.09 -4.98
CA ARG A 20 4.79 -15.39 -4.51
C ARG A 20 5.76 -16.02 -3.51
N PRO A 21 5.30 -16.93 -2.62
CA PRO A 21 6.19 -17.64 -1.70
C PRO A 21 7.20 -18.51 -2.45
N LEU A 22 8.42 -18.58 -1.93
CA LEU A 22 9.52 -19.33 -2.53
C LEU A 22 9.27 -20.85 -2.41
N ALA A 23 9.37 -21.59 -3.52
CA ALA A 23 9.20 -23.04 -3.51
C ALA A 23 10.43 -23.73 -2.87
N PRO A 24 10.28 -24.89 -2.21
CA PRO A 24 11.38 -25.57 -1.52
C PRO A 24 12.52 -26.01 -2.46
N ALA A 25 12.23 -26.28 -3.73
CA ALA A 25 13.25 -26.57 -4.74
C ALA A 25 14.05 -25.32 -5.18
N GLU A 26 13.40 -24.16 -5.23
CA GLU A 26 14.04 -22.88 -5.53
C GLU A 26 14.93 -22.42 -4.37
N GLU A 27 14.51 -22.70 -3.13
CA GLU A 27 15.29 -22.44 -1.91
C GLU A 27 16.61 -23.24 -1.91
N GLN A 28 16.57 -24.51 -2.31
CA GLN A 28 17.76 -25.36 -2.42
C GLN A 28 18.71 -24.90 -3.53
N MET A 29 18.19 -24.50 -4.70
CA MET A 29 19.00 -23.93 -5.77
C MET A 29 19.71 -22.64 -5.36
N LEU A 30 19.02 -21.77 -4.60
CA LEU A 30 19.62 -20.54 -4.09
C LEU A 30 20.68 -20.83 -3.01
N LEU A 31 20.48 -21.88 -2.20
CA LEU A 31 21.47 -22.38 -1.26
C LEU A 31 22.73 -22.92 -1.96
N GLU A 32 22.59 -23.65 -3.07
CA GLU A 32 23.73 -24.13 -3.87
C GLU A 32 24.46 -23.01 -4.60
N GLN A 33 23.75 -21.97 -5.03
CA GLN A 33 24.35 -20.82 -5.73
C GLN A 33 25.00 -19.80 -4.80
N LEU A 34 24.68 -19.84 -3.50
CA LEU A 34 25.36 -19.02 -2.50
C LEU A 34 26.79 -19.55 -2.31
N PRO A 35 27.83 -18.75 -2.59
CA PRO A 35 29.20 -19.17 -2.31
C PRO A 35 29.31 -19.42 -0.81
N SER A 36 29.61 -20.67 -0.44
CA SER A 36 29.70 -21.15 0.93
C SER A 36 30.41 -20.14 1.82
N ARG A 37 29.64 -19.44 2.64
CA ARG A 37 30.13 -18.50 3.66
C ARG A 37 30.84 -19.21 4.82
N ASN A 38 30.92 -20.55 4.78
CA ASN A 38 31.77 -21.37 5.63
C ASN A 38 32.97 -21.85 4.81
N GLY A 39 34.14 -21.25 5.07
CA GLY A 39 35.42 -21.68 4.53
C GLY A 39 35.82 -23.05 5.06
N ASN A 40 35.24 -24.11 4.52
CA ASN A 40 35.76 -25.45 4.66
C ASN A 40 35.63 -26.16 3.30
N PRO A 41 36.71 -26.31 2.53
CA PRO A 41 36.66 -27.19 1.36
C PRO A 41 36.41 -28.63 1.88
N PRO A 42 35.38 -29.34 1.38
CA PRO A 42 35.27 -30.76 1.66
C PRO A 42 36.51 -31.46 1.09
N ALA A 43 37.23 -32.17 1.96
CA ALA A 43 38.32 -33.05 1.56
C ALA A 43 37.78 -34.09 0.56
N PRO A 44 38.48 -34.37 -0.55
CA PRO A 44 38.04 -35.38 -1.50
C PRO A 44 38.28 -36.77 -0.89
N ALA A 45 37.20 -37.49 -0.60
CA ALA A 45 37.28 -38.93 -0.42
C ALA A 45 37.68 -39.55 -1.77
N ALA A 46 38.75 -40.34 -1.72
CA ALA A 46 39.40 -40.92 -2.88
C ALA A 46 38.47 -41.83 -3.70
N ALA A 47 38.35 -41.56 -5.00
CA ALA A 47 38.15 -42.58 -6.04
C ALA A 47 38.56 -42.03 -7.42
N THR A 48 39.76 -42.46 -7.84
CA THR A 48 40.22 -42.65 -9.24
C THR A 48 40.18 -41.52 -10.29
N ALA A 49 41.41 -41.15 -10.69
CA ALA A 49 41.88 -40.81 -12.04
C ALA A 49 41.64 -39.39 -12.61
N ALA A 50 42.66 -38.52 -12.48
CA ALA A 50 43.34 -37.82 -13.59
C ALA A 50 44.36 -36.79 -13.02
N PRO A 51 45.50 -36.54 -13.69
CA PRO A 51 46.66 -35.87 -13.09
C PRO A 51 46.46 -34.35 -12.92
N GLN A 52 46.82 -33.84 -11.75
CA GLN A 52 47.11 -32.41 -11.54
C GLN A 52 48.45 -32.05 -12.20
N PRO A 53 48.57 -30.89 -12.86
CA PRO A 53 49.80 -30.13 -12.83
C PRO A 53 49.73 -29.11 -11.69
N ALA A 54 50.73 -29.18 -10.82
CA ALA A 54 51.02 -28.20 -9.80
C ALA A 54 51.18 -26.79 -10.39
N ALA A 55 50.57 -25.79 -9.76
CA ALA A 55 51.10 -24.43 -9.72
C ALA A 55 50.54 -23.69 -8.52
N ASN A 56 51.27 -23.73 -7.41
CA ASN A 56 51.35 -22.60 -6.51
C ASN A 56 51.61 -21.34 -7.35
N ARG A 57 50.58 -20.51 -7.59
CA ARG A 57 50.75 -19.15 -8.09
C ARG A 57 50.59 -18.19 -6.91
N PRO A 58 51.67 -17.60 -6.38
CA PRO A 58 51.54 -16.49 -5.45
C PRO A 58 51.08 -15.24 -6.22
N LEU A 59 50.01 -14.60 -5.74
CA LEU A 59 49.74 -13.15 -5.77
C LEU A 59 49.81 -12.38 -7.12
N PRO A 60 48.66 -11.86 -7.57
CA PRO A 60 48.54 -10.40 -7.67
C PRO A 60 47.26 -9.82 -7.03
N GLN A 61 46.32 -10.66 -6.57
CA GLN A 61 44.99 -10.20 -6.12
C GLN A 61 44.98 -9.50 -4.74
N SER A 62 45.96 -9.74 -3.85
CA SER A 62 45.96 -9.06 -2.55
C SER A 62 46.33 -7.59 -2.68
N LYS A 63 47.24 -7.24 -3.59
CA LYS A 63 47.60 -5.84 -3.90
C LYS A 63 46.37 -5.08 -4.42
N THR A 64 45.65 -5.66 -5.38
CA THR A 64 44.41 -5.06 -5.91
C THR A 64 43.28 -5.03 -4.89
N ARG A 65 43.16 -6.03 -4.00
CA ARG A 65 42.19 -5.98 -2.88
C ARG A 65 42.55 -4.93 -1.83
N GLN A 66 43.84 -4.69 -1.60
CA GLN A 66 44.30 -3.69 -0.65
C GLN A 66 44.09 -2.27 -1.19
N GLU A 67 44.42 -2.06 -2.47
CA GLU A 67 44.08 -0.84 -3.21
C GLU A 67 42.56 -0.58 -3.21
N ALA A 68 41.74 -1.60 -3.45
CA ALA A 68 40.28 -1.49 -3.37
C ALA A 68 39.79 -1.12 -1.96
N ARG A 69 40.41 -1.67 -0.90
CA ARG A 69 40.07 -1.30 0.49
C ARG A 69 40.45 0.14 0.81
N GLU A 70 41.60 0.61 0.32
CA GLU A 70 42.02 2.00 0.47
C GLU A 70 41.11 2.95 -0.30
N GLN A 71 40.69 2.57 -1.51
CA GLN A 71 39.74 3.33 -2.31
C GLN A 71 38.35 3.40 -1.65
N VAL A 72 37.86 2.29 -1.09
CA VAL A 72 36.61 2.26 -0.32
C VAL A 72 36.73 3.12 0.95
N LYS A 73 37.87 3.09 1.63
CA LYS A 73 38.11 3.96 2.81
C LYS A 73 38.08 5.44 2.42
N HIS A 74 38.74 5.80 1.32
CA HIS A 74 38.74 7.17 0.81
C HIS A 74 37.34 7.62 0.35
N PHE A 75 36.61 6.74 -0.36
CA PHE A 75 35.23 7.03 -0.78
C PHE A 75 34.30 7.16 0.42
N LEU A 76 34.44 6.30 1.44
CA LEU A 76 33.63 6.38 2.65
C LEU A 76 33.92 7.67 3.42
N GLN A 77 35.18 8.08 3.53
CA GLN A 77 35.56 9.34 4.17
C GLN A 77 35.00 10.54 3.40
N LEU A 78 35.11 10.54 2.07
CA LEU A 78 34.55 11.58 1.22
C LEU A 78 33.02 11.62 1.29
N ASN A 79 32.37 10.46 1.33
CA ASN A 79 30.93 10.36 1.45
C ASN A 79 30.45 10.87 2.82
N GLN A 80 31.17 10.52 3.90
CA GLN A 80 30.90 11.02 5.24
C GLN A 80 31.04 12.55 5.28
N GLN A 81 32.11 13.11 4.72
CA GLN A 81 32.28 14.57 4.63
C GLN A 81 31.11 15.22 3.87
N LYS A 82 30.75 14.68 2.70
CA LYS A 82 29.62 15.18 1.91
C LYS A 82 28.29 15.06 2.66
N ALA A 83 28.10 14.01 3.45
CA ALA A 83 26.91 13.84 4.28
C ALA A 83 26.87 14.89 5.40
N TYR A 84 27.99 15.17 6.06
CA TYR A 84 28.09 16.24 7.06
C TYR A 84 27.83 17.63 6.46
N GLU A 85 28.37 17.94 5.29
CA GLU A 85 28.13 19.22 4.60
C GLU A 85 26.66 19.37 4.19
N LYS A 86 26.05 18.31 3.64
CA LYS A 86 24.62 18.31 3.33
C LYS A 86 23.76 18.51 4.57
N MET A 87 24.06 17.78 5.65
CA MET A 87 23.32 17.91 6.90
C MET A 87 23.42 19.33 7.46
N ARG A 88 24.62 19.92 7.44
CA ARG A 88 24.81 21.32 7.85
C ARG A 88 23.99 22.29 6.99
N GLY A 89 23.97 22.10 5.67
CA GLY A 89 23.18 22.93 4.76
C GLY A 89 21.67 22.81 5.01
N ILE A 90 21.18 21.60 5.28
CA ILE A 90 19.78 21.37 5.63
C ILE A 90 19.45 22.07 6.95
N LEU A 91 20.26 21.91 8.00
CA LEU A 91 20.04 22.58 9.28
C LEU A 91 20.02 24.11 9.12
N GLN A 92 20.96 24.67 8.37
CA GLN A 92 20.99 26.12 8.10
C GLN A 92 19.75 26.61 7.34
N THR A 93 19.22 25.78 6.44
CA THR A 93 17.98 26.10 5.71
C THR A 93 16.77 26.05 6.64
N ILE A 94 16.71 25.05 7.54
CA ILE A 94 15.64 24.93 8.55
C ILE A 94 15.68 26.14 9.50
N ASP A 95 16.86 26.56 9.95
CA ASP A 95 17.00 27.73 10.83
C ASP A 95 16.51 29.00 10.13
N ALA A 96 16.88 29.23 8.87
CA ALA A 96 16.41 30.37 8.09
C ALA A 96 14.89 30.35 7.85
N GLN A 97 14.33 29.16 7.58
CA GLN A 97 12.88 28.98 7.44
C GLN A 97 12.15 29.24 8.76
N ASN A 98 12.70 28.78 9.89
CA ASN A 98 12.15 29.05 11.21
C ASN A 98 12.18 30.53 11.55
N GLU A 99 13.29 31.24 11.33
CA GLU A 99 13.34 32.69 11.57
C GLU A 99 12.33 33.44 10.70
N THR A 100 12.19 33.05 9.43
CA THR A 100 11.19 33.65 8.53
C THR A 100 9.77 33.42 9.06
N THR A 101 9.47 32.21 9.52
CA THR A 101 8.15 31.84 10.06
C THR A 101 7.86 32.57 11.37
N LEU A 102 8.83 32.65 12.28
CA LEU A 102 8.72 33.41 13.53
C LEU A 102 8.56 34.91 13.26
N GLY A 103 9.27 35.46 12.28
CA GLY A 103 9.12 36.85 11.85
C GLY A 103 7.73 37.14 11.27
N MET A 104 7.19 36.21 10.48
CA MET A 104 5.81 36.30 9.97
C MET A 104 4.80 36.25 11.12
N LEU A 105 4.92 35.29 12.04
CA LEU A 105 4.07 35.19 13.21
C LEU A 105 4.12 36.45 14.09
N ALA A 106 5.32 37.01 14.32
CA ALA A 106 5.47 38.26 15.05
C ALA A 106 4.81 39.45 14.30
N SER A 107 4.87 39.47 12.97
CA SER A 107 4.20 40.48 12.16
C SER A 107 2.68 40.35 12.22
N GLU A 108 2.15 39.12 12.24
CA GLU A 108 0.73 38.86 12.40
C GLU A 108 0.25 39.21 13.80
N GLN A 109 1.01 38.85 14.84
CA GLN A 109 0.73 39.24 16.21
C GLN A 109 0.67 40.76 16.35
N ARG A 110 1.61 41.50 15.73
CA ARG A 110 1.59 42.96 15.73
C ARG A 110 0.38 43.52 14.98
N LYS A 111 -0.02 42.91 13.86
CA LYS A 111 -1.24 43.31 13.12
C LYS A 111 -2.50 43.07 13.96
N VAL A 112 -2.59 41.92 14.62
CA VAL A 112 -3.71 41.57 15.50
C VAL A 112 -3.77 42.51 16.71
N SER A 113 -2.65 42.76 17.39
CA SER A 113 -2.59 43.76 18.47
C SER A 113 -2.98 45.16 17.97
N GLY A 114 -2.50 45.59 16.81
CA GLY A 114 -2.88 46.89 16.25
C GLY A 114 -4.37 47.02 15.91
N VAL A 115 -5.02 45.93 15.50
CA VAL A 115 -6.48 45.91 15.27
C VAL A 115 -7.25 45.93 16.58
N LEU A 116 -6.78 45.22 17.61
CA LEU A 116 -7.37 45.20 18.95
C LEU A 116 -7.27 46.57 19.62
N ASP A 117 -6.11 47.23 19.55
CA ASP A 117 -5.91 48.58 20.10
C ASP A 117 -6.73 49.64 19.34
N ALA A 118 -6.93 49.46 18.03
CA ALA A 118 -7.81 50.33 17.23
C ALA A 118 -9.31 50.16 17.55
N HIS A 119 -9.68 49.10 18.28
CA HIS A 119 -11.06 48.80 18.68
C HIS A 119 -11.28 48.97 20.20
N GLU A 120 -10.40 49.67 20.92
CA GLU A 120 -10.72 50.12 22.29
C GLU A 120 -11.76 51.26 22.21
N PRO A 121 -13.03 51.05 22.61
CA PRO A 121 -14.05 52.09 22.52
C PRO A 121 -13.94 53.02 23.73
N PRO A 122 -14.10 54.35 23.57
CA PRO A 122 -14.27 55.24 24.72
C PRO A 122 -15.51 54.80 25.51
N GLY A 123 -15.35 54.67 26.83
CA GLY A 123 -16.15 53.84 27.75
C GLY A 123 -17.66 54.06 27.88
N ASP A 124 -18.31 54.83 27.00
CA ASP A 124 -19.74 55.16 27.08
C ASP A 124 -20.58 54.64 25.90
N ALA A 125 -19.98 54.02 24.86
CA ALA A 125 -20.69 53.51 23.67
C ALA A 125 -20.99 51.99 23.68
N GLN A 126 -20.54 51.25 24.71
CA GLN A 126 -20.60 49.79 24.74
C GLN A 126 -22.02 49.20 24.89
N ALA A 127 -22.95 49.93 25.49
CA ALA A 127 -24.32 49.44 25.68
C ALA A 127 -25.13 49.37 24.36
N SER A 128 -24.86 50.25 23.40
CA SER A 128 -25.59 50.28 22.12
C SER A 128 -24.98 49.31 21.09
N GLY A 129 -23.65 49.18 21.05
CA GLY A 129 -22.98 48.24 20.14
C GLY A 129 -23.12 46.77 20.55
N ALA A 130 -23.18 46.47 21.86
CA ALA A 130 -23.38 45.10 22.32
C ALA A 130 -24.76 44.55 21.93
N ALA A 131 -25.81 45.38 21.91
CA ALA A 131 -27.14 44.99 21.46
C ALA A 131 -27.18 44.71 19.95
N GLU A 132 -26.54 45.57 19.15
CA GLU A 132 -26.47 45.41 17.68
C GLU A 132 -25.64 44.18 17.26
N ILE A 133 -24.53 43.89 17.97
CA ILE A 133 -23.72 42.69 17.75
C ILE A 133 -24.49 41.42 18.15
N GLN A 134 -25.27 41.47 19.23
CA GLN A 134 -26.13 40.35 19.65
C GLN A 134 -27.25 40.08 18.64
N ASP A 135 -27.89 41.12 18.12
CA ASP A 135 -28.92 40.97 17.09
C ASP A 135 -28.35 40.46 15.76
N SER A 136 -27.18 40.97 15.34
CA SER A 136 -26.43 40.46 14.19
C SER A 136 -26.06 38.98 14.36
N THR A 137 -25.63 38.58 15.56
CA THR A 137 -25.32 37.17 15.88
C THR A 137 -26.58 36.30 15.84
N ARG A 138 -27.71 36.81 16.34
CA ARG A 138 -29.00 36.11 16.31
C ARG A 138 -29.52 35.92 14.89
N GLU A 139 -29.36 36.92 14.03
CA GLU A 139 -29.71 36.85 12.62
C GLU A 139 -28.81 35.86 11.86
N ALA A 140 -27.50 35.88 12.12
CA ALA A 140 -26.56 34.92 11.55
C ALA A 140 -26.91 33.48 11.94
N LEU A 141 -27.27 33.23 13.21
CA LEU A 141 -27.72 31.91 13.67
C LEU A 141 -29.03 31.46 13.01
N ALA A 142 -29.96 32.39 12.75
CA ALA A 142 -31.20 32.08 12.03
C ALA A 142 -30.92 31.69 10.57
N MET A 143 -30.05 32.43 9.87
CA MET A 143 -29.64 32.10 8.51
C MET A 143 -28.91 30.76 8.43
N ILE A 144 -28.01 30.48 9.37
CA ILE A 144 -27.33 29.19 9.46
C ILE A 144 -28.35 28.06 9.70
N GLY A 145 -29.33 28.28 10.59
CA GLY A 145 -30.39 27.31 10.86
C GLY A 145 -31.25 27.00 9.62
N GLU A 146 -31.59 28.02 8.83
CA GLU A 146 -32.33 27.85 7.58
C GLU A 146 -31.50 27.08 6.54
N GLN A 147 -30.23 27.44 6.37
CA GLN A 147 -29.31 26.74 5.46
C GLN A 147 -29.12 25.27 5.84
N LEU A 148 -28.90 24.98 7.13
CA LEU A 148 -28.78 23.61 7.63
C LEU A 148 -30.06 22.82 7.41
N THR A 149 -31.23 23.44 7.63
CA THR A 149 -32.52 22.78 7.36
C THR A 149 -32.69 22.47 5.87
N GLY A 150 -32.26 23.38 4.99
CA GLY A 150 -32.24 23.15 3.55
C GLY A 150 -31.34 22.00 3.13
N LEU A 151 -30.11 21.96 3.66
CA LEU A 151 -29.15 20.87 3.40
C LEU A 151 -29.66 19.52 3.90
N ILE A 152 -30.25 19.47 5.10
CA ILE A 152 -30.82 18.23 5.64
C ILE A 152 -31.94 17.70 4.73
N ARG A 153 -32.83 18.57 4.23
CA ARG A 153 -33.89 18.15 3.30
C ARG A 153 -33.32 17.60 2.00
N GLN A 154 -32.32 18.27 1.43
CA GLN A 154 -31.66 17.83 0.20
C GLN A 154 -30.96 16.48 0.38
N GLU A 155 -30.29 16.27 1.51
CA GLU A 155 -29.61 15.00 1.83
C GLU A 155 -30.62 13.86 2.00
N ILE A 156 -31.74 14.12 2.69
CA ILE A 156 -32.83 13.15 2.83
C ILE A 156 -33.37 12.76 1.45
N ASP A 157 -33.68 13.74 0.59
CA ASP A 157 -34.20 13.50 -0.75
C ASP A 157 -33.19 12.73 -1.62
N ALA A 158 -31.90 13.06 -1.54
CA ALA A 158 -30.84 12.37 -2.28
C ALA A 158 -30.69 10.91 -1.82
N CYS A 159 -30.71 10.67 -0.50
CA CYS A 159 -30.63 9.34 0.07
C CYS A 159 -31.83 8.46 -0.34
N PHE A 160 -33.05 9.01 -0.28
CA PHE A 160 -34.24 8.30 -0.76
C PHE A 160 -34.17 7.98 -2.25
N ARG A 161 -33.78 8.94 -3.09
CA ARG A 161 -33.60 8.70 -4.52
C ARG A 161 -32.57 7.62 -4.78
N GLN A 162 -31.38 7.72 -4.19
CA GLN A 162 -30.34 6.71 -4.37
C GLN A 162 -30.81 5.30 -3.98
N TYR A 163 -31.53 5.17 -2.85
CA TYR A 163 -32.03 3.87 -2.42
C TYR A 163 -33.16 3.35 -3.31
N VAL A 164 -34.15 4.20 -3.60
CA VAL A 164 -35.35 3.82 -4.38
C VAL A 164 -35.00 3.58 -5.84
N ASP A 165 -34.17 4.42 -6.46
CA ASP A 165 -33.76 4.27 -7.85
C ASP A 165 -32.97 2.96 -8.02
N SER A 166 -32.03 2.67 -7.12
CA SER A 166 -31.30 1.39 -7.15
C SER A 166 -32.20 0.17 -6.92
N LEU A 167 -33.29 0.33 -6.17
CA LEU A 167 -34.27 -0.73 -5.94
C LEU A 167 -35.16 -0.92 -7.17
N ALA A 168 -35.58 0.17 -7.80
CA ALA A 168 -36.36 0.17 -9.04
C ALA A 168 -35.58 -0.51 -10.16
N GLU A 169 -34.31 -0.14 -10.39
CA GLU A 169 -33.46 -0.78 -11.40
C GLU A 169 -33.31 -2.30 -11.17
N ARG A 170 -33.15 -2.73 -9.91
CA ARG A 170 -33.06 -4.16 -9.57
C ARG A 170 -34.38 -4.90 -9.78
N LEU A 171 -35.51 -4.25 -9.54
CA LEU A 171 -36.83 -4.83 -9.79
C LEU A 171 -37.11 -4.93 -11.29
N ASP A 172 -36.80 -3.90 -12.07
CA ASP A 172 -36.95 -3.89 -13.53
C ASP A 172 -36.07 -4.98 -14.16
N ALA A 173 -34.79 -5.07 -13.78
CA ALA A 173 -33.90 -6.13 -14.26
C ALA A 173 -34.40 -7.54 -13.92
N ARG A 174 -35.07 -7.72 -12.76
CA ARG A 174 -35.64 -9.00 -12.37
C ARG A 174 -36.92 -9.31 -13.15
N LEU A 175 -37.75 -8.32 -13.43
CA LEU A 175 -38.94 -8.46 -14.28
C LEU A 175 -38.52 -8.82 -15.71
N ASP A 176 -37.56 -8.12 -16.29
CA ASP A 176 -37.01 -8.42 -17.61
C ASP A 176 -36.42 -9.83 -17.70
N ALA A 177 -35.68 -10.26 -16.67
CA ALA A 177 -35.14 -11.62 -16.60
C ALA A 177 -36.24 -12.70 -16.52
N MET A 178 -37.35 -12.42 -15.82
CA MET A 178 -38.51 -13.32 -15.77
C MET A 178 -39.26 -13.35 -17.10
N GLU A 179 -39.44 -12.20 -17.75
CA GLU A 179 -40.08 -12.12 -19.06
C GLU A 179 -39.26 -12.83 -20.14
N ALA A 180 -37.93 -12.67 -20.13
CA ALA A 180 -37.03 -13.39 -21.02
C ALA A 180 -37.10 -14.91 -20.80
N ARG A 181 -37.19 -15.36 -19.54
CA ARG A 181 -37.38 -16.78 -19.21
C ARG A 181 -38.72 -17.32 -19.71
N LEU A 182 -39.80 -16.55 -19.59
CA LEU A 182 -41.13 -16.92 -20.09
C LEU A 182 -41.14 -17.01 -21.62
N ARG A 183 -40.59 -16.01 -22.33
CA ARG A 183 -40.47 -16.05 -23.80
C ARG A 183 -39.64 -17.24 -24.29
N ASN A 184 -38.56 -17.58 -23.59
CA ASN A 184 -37.73 -18.74 -23.93
C ASN A 184 -38.41 -20.07 -23.59
N ALA A 185 -39.27 -20.12 -22.57
CA ALA A 185 -40.05 -21.31 -22.24
C ALA A 185 -41.17 -21.57 -23.26
N ASP A 186 -41.80 -20.51 -23.78
CA ASP A 186 -42.78 -20.59 -24.88
C ASP A 186 -42.13 -20.85 -26.25
N ALA A 187 -40.85 -20.52 -26.41
CA ALA A 187 -40.07 -20.78 -27.61
C ALA A 187 -39.36 -22.15 -27.61
N ALA A 188 -39.66 -23.04 -26.65
CA ALA A 188 -39.14 -24.40 -26.65
C ALA A 188 -39.49 -25.09 -27.99
N PRO A 189 -38.50 -25.45 -28.83
CA PRO A 189 -38.79 -26.24 -30.01
C PRO A 189 -39.22 -27.63 -29.54
N ALA A 190 -40.37 -28.10 -30.03
CA ALA A 190 -40.68 -29.52 -29.99
C ALA A 190 -39.48 -30.28 -30.58
N ALA A 191 -38.71 -30.94 -29.72
CA ALA A 191 -37.57 -31.74 -30.13
C ALA A 191 -38.08 -32.86 -31.06
N PRO A 192 -37.48 -33.07 -32.25
CA PRO A 192 -37.63 -34.37 -32.89
C PRO A 192 -36.75 -35.33 -32.09
N ALA A 193 -37.42 -36.25 -31.40
CA ALA A 193 -36.79 -37.47 -30.95
C ALA A 193 -36.25 -38.21 -32.18
N ASP A 194 -34.96 -38.51 -32.20
CA ASP A 194 -34.45 -39.65 -32.95
C ASP A 194 -33.62 -40.53 -32.02
N PRO A 195 -34.01 -41.81 -31.84
CA PRO A 195 -33.27 -42.78 -31.08
C PRO A 195 -32.13 -43.33 -31.95
N THR A 196 -31.21 -44.06 -31.32
CA THR A 196 -30.21 -44.92 -31.99
C THR A 196 -28.88 -44.25 -32.35
N ALA A 197 -28.13 -43.84 -31.33
CA ALA A 197 -26.68 -44.05 -31.32
C ALA A 197 -26.31 -44.72 -29.99
N VAL A 198 -26.41 -46.04 -30.04
CA VAL A 198 -25.90 -46.98 -29.05
C VAL A 198 -24.37 -46.83 -29.00
N ALA A 199 -23.83 -46.75 -27.77
CA ALA A 199 -22.65 -47.49 -27.30
C ALA A 199 -21.76 -46.66 -26.35
N ALA A 200 -22.17 -46.55 -25.09
CA ALA A 200 -21.30 -46.66 -23.91
C ALA A 200 -22.19 -46.62 -22.66
N ALA A 201 -22.93 -47.69 -22.45
CA ALA A 201 -23.66 -47.94 -21.21
C ALA A 201 -22.69 -48.44 -20.12
N ALA A 202 -23.04 -48.08 -18.88
CA ALA A 202 -22.53 -48.60 -17.61
C ALA A 202 -21.07 -48.21 -17.29
N VAL A 203 -20.75 -47.69 -16.11
CA VAL A 203 -20.67 -48.46 -14.86
C VAL A 203 -20.56 -47.46 -13.68
N HIS A 204 -21.51 -47.53 -12.73
CA HIS A 204 -21.41 -47.32 -11.27
C HIS A 204 -20.75 -46.03 -10.70
N ASP A 205 -21.45 -45.19 -9.92
CA ASP A 205 -21.72 -45.34 -8.46
C ASP A 205 -20.39 -45.40 -7.66
N THR A 206 -20.00 -44.37 -6.89
CA THR A 206 -20.29 -44.33 -5.45
C THR A 206 -20.45 -42.90 -4.88
N SER A 207 -21.65 -42.62 -4.38
CA SER A 207 -21.86 -41.69 -3.27
C SER A 207 -22.40 -42.53 -2.11
N GLY A 208 -21.51 -43.09 -1.29
CA GLY A 208 -21.86 -43.92 -0.14
C GLY A 208 -22.08 -43.09 1.11
N GLN A 209 -23.35 -42.79 1.40
CA GLN A 209 -23.82 -42.31 2.70
C GLN A 209 -23.60 -43.34 3.81
N ALA A 210 -23.60 -42.82 5.04
CA ALA A 210 -23.53 -43.52 6.32
C ALA A 210 -24.49 -44.71 6.47
N SER A 211 -24.06 -45.72 7.22
CA SER A 211 -24.95 -46.72 7.85
C SER A 211 -24.63 -46.81 9.33
N MET A 212 -25.67 -46.65 10.16
CA MET A 212 -25.70 -47.00 11.58
C MET A 212 -25.78 -48.53 11.73
N GLU A 213 -24.89 -49.10 12.54
CA GLU A 213 -25.15 -50.03 13.65
C GLU A 213 -23.86 -50.23 14.46
#